data_AF-A0A1A6A4X3-F1
#
_entry.id   AF-A0A1A6A4X3-F1
#
_cell.length_a   1.000
_cell.length_b   1.000
_cell.length_c   1.000
_cell.angle_alpha   90.00
_cell.angle_beta   90.00
_cell.angle_gamma   90.00
#
_symmetry.space_group_name_H-M   'P 1'
#
loop_
_entity.id
_entity.type
_entity.pdbx_description
1 polymer ?
#
loop_
_entity_poly.entity_id
_entity_poly.type
_entity_poly.pdbx_seq_one_letter_code
_entity_poly.pdbx_strand_id
1 'polypeptide(L)'
;MPTKREYSAVSDEKPIASSPPEKSPRKKKTDWTPDEEAKFLAIIDEIVKTHLWSMAKEDPDLAARKGGAVRSHWDALFKKLKKS
;
A
#
# COMPACT_ATOMS: atom_id res chain seq x y z
N MET A 1 39.25 63.02 -6.73
CA MET A 1 38.19 63.46 -5.79
C MET A 1 37.56 62.19 -5.17
N PRO A 2 37.21 62.16 -3.88
CA PRO A 2 38.05 61.52 -2.86
C PRO A 2 37.37 60.42 -1.99
N THR A 3 38.24 59.59 -1.40
CA THR A 3 38.20 58.92 -0.07
C THR A 3 37.06 57.98 0.35
N LYS A 4 37.47 56.70 0.51
CA LYS A 4 37.26 55.78 1.64
C LYS A 4 36.41 56.32 2.80
N ARG A 5 35.35 55.59 3.16
CA ARG A 5 34.74 55.62 4.49
C ARG A 5 34.36 54.20 4.92
N GLU A 6 35.18 53.61 5.76
CA GLU A 6 34.73 52.61 6.72
C GLU A 6 33.98 53.35 7.84
N TYR A 7 32.85 52.82 8.31
CA TYR A 7 32.58 52.58 9.74
C TYR A 7 31.21 51.93 9.94
N SER A 8 31.21 50.93 10.83
CA SER A 8 30.15 50.02 11.24
C SER A 8 29.00 50.70 12.00
N ALA A 9 27.78 50.15 11.91
CA ALA A 9 26.73 50.29 12.92
C ALA A 9 25.70 49.16 12.85
N VAL A 10 25.82 48.22 13.79
CA VAL A 10 24.79 47.43 14.50
C VAL A 10 23.40 47.32 13.87
N SER A 11 23.00 46.08 13.55
CA SER A 11 21.70 45.53 13.96
C SER A 11 21.84 44.02 14.16
N ASP A 12 21.82 43.63 15.44
CA ASP A 12 21.73 42.26 15.93
C ASP A 12 20.31 41.75 15.63
N GLU A 13 20.12 41.06 14.50
CA GLU A 13 18.95 40.21 14.31
C GLU A 13 19.41 38.79 13.98
N LYS A 14 19.31 37.93 15.00
CA LYS A 14 19.51 36.48 14.89
C LYS A 14 18.73 35.95 13.68
N PRO A 15 19.34 35.10 12.84
CA PRO A 15 18.57 34.39 11.82
C PRO A 15 17.60 33.46 12.56
N ILE A 16 16.29 33.70 12.38
CA ILE A 16 15.25 32.76 12.80
C ILE A 16 15.49 31.50 11.98
N ALA A 17 16.19 30.55 12.60
CA ALA A 17 16.38 29.21 12.10
C ALA A 17 14.99 28.65 11.80
N SER A 18 14.68 28.52 10.52
CA SER A 18 13.46 27.89 10.04
C SER A 18 13.53 26.43 10.47
N SER A 19 12.83 26.10 11.55
CA SER A 19 12.77 24.73 12.07
C SER A 19 12.38 23.79 10.93
N PRO A 20 13.04 22.63 10.78
CA PRO A 20 12.65 21.62 9.81
C PRO A 20 11.18 21.23 10.05
N PRO A 21 10.39 20.95 9.00
CA PRO A 21 8.99 20.55 9.18
C PRO A 21 8.94 19.35 10.12
N GLU A 22 8.20 19.48 11.21
CA GLU A 22 7.96 18.40 12.15
C GLU A 22 7.44 17.20 11.37
N LYS A 23 8.18 16.08 11.44
CA LYS A 23 7.78 14.83 10.79
C LYS A 23 6.43 14.44 11.38
N SER A 24 5.38 14.54 10.56
CA SER A 24 4.06 14.01 10.87
C SER A 24 4.20 12.61 11.50
N PRO A 25 3.51 12.36 12.64
CA PRO A 25 3.61 11.06 13.30
C PRO A 25 3.18 9.99 12.31
N ARG A 26 4.10 9.08 11.99
CA ARG A 26 3.83 7.94 11.12
C ARG A 26 2.64 7.20 11.72
N LYS A 27 1.53 7.12 10.98
CA LYS A 27 0.37 6.33 11.38
C LYS A 27 0.87 4.94 11.73
N LYS A 28 0.60 4.48 12.97
CA LYS A 28 0.89 3.10 13.36
C LYS A 28 0.14 2.20 12.39
N LYS A 29 0.81 1.15 11.90
CA LYS A 29 0.15 0.12 11.10
C LYS A 29 -0.92 -0.51 11.99
N THR A 30 -2.18 -0.38 11.60
CA THR A 30 -3.27 -1.07 12.29
C THR A 30 -3.16 -2.55 11.93
N ASP A 31 -3.16 -3.41 12.94
CA ASP A 31 -3.25 -4.85 12.72
C ASP A 31 -4.65 -5.19 12.18
N TRP A 32 -4.71 -6.18 11.29
CA TRP A 32 -5.97 -6.64 10.71
C TRP A 32 -6.81 -7.32 11.79
N THR A 33 -8.07 -6.91 11.91
CA THR A 33 -9.02 -7.58 12.80
C THR A 33 -9.60 -8.83 12.11
N PRO A 34 -10.01 -9.87 12.86
CA PRO A 34 -10.60 -11.08 12.28
C PRO A 34 -11.88 -10.79 11.48
N ASP A 35 -12.65 -9.76 11.87
CA ASP A 35 -13.82 -9.30 11.13
C ASP A 35 -13.46 -8.66 9.78
N GLU A 36 -12.37 -7.91 9.72
CA GLU A 36 -11.87 -7.33 8.47
C GLU A 36 -11.30 -8.41 7.56
N GLU A 37 -10.55 -9.37 8.11
CA GLU A 37 -10.03 -10.51 7.33
C GLU A 37 -11.17 -11.35 6.75
N ALA A 38 -12.24 -11.62 7.51
CA ALA A 38 -13.40 -12.36 7.02
C ALA A 38 -14.09 -11.63 5.85
N LYS A 39 -14.26 -10.30 5.96
CA LYS A 39 -14.82 -9.48 4.87
C LYS A 39 -13.90 -9.46 3.66
N PHE A 40 -12.60 -9.31 3.89
CA PHE A 40 -11.60 -9.27 2.84
C PHE A 40 -11.56 -10.60 2.06
N LEU A 41 -11.58 -11.73 2.76
CA LEU A 41 -11.68 -13.06 2.15
C LEU A 41 -12.98 -13.23 1.34
N ALA A 42 -14.12 -12.76 1.84
CA ALA A 42 -15.38 -12.84 1.12
C ALA A 42 -15.36 -12.06 -0.21
N ILE A 43 -14.78 -10.85 -0.20
CA ILE A 43 -14.62 -10.03 -1.41
C ILE A 43 -13.71 -10.72 -2.42
N ILE A 44 -12.59 -11.29 -1.96
CA ILE A 44 -11.67 -12.02 -2.84
C ILE A 44 -12.38 -13.23 -3.46
N ASP A 45 -13.15 -13.99 -2.69
CA ASP A 45 -13.87 -15.16 -3.20
C ASP A 45 -14.85 -14.79 -4.33
N GLU A 46 -15.57 -13.68 -4.19
CA GLU A 46 -16.50 -13.19 -5.21
C GLU A 46 -15.79 -12.76 -6.50
N ILE A 47 -14.70 -12.01 -6.37
CA ILE A 47 -13.88 -11.57 -7.52
C ILE A 47 -13.31 -12.78 -8.26
N VAL A 48 -12.75 -13.74 -7.51
CA VAL A 48 -12.11 -14.91 -8.08
C VAL A 48 -13.13 -15.80 -8.77
N LYS A 49 -14.30 -16.06 -8.18
CA LYS A 49 -15.36 -16.85 -8.85
C LYS A 49 -15.82 -16.24 -10.18
N THR A 50 -15.83 -14.91 -10.26
CA THR A 50 -16.27 -14.16 -11.44
C THR A 50 -15.19 -14.11 -12.53
N HIS A 51 -13.95 -13.81 -12.16
CA HIS A 51 -12.90 -13.47 -13.13
C HIS A 51 -11.84 -14.55 -13.34
N LEU A 52 -11.64 -15.47 -12.39
CA LEU A 52 -10.51 -16.42 -12.42
C LEU A 52 -10.48 -17.26 -13.68
N TRP A 53 -11.63 -17.81 -14.10
CA TRP A 53 -11.66 -18.62 -15.32
C TRP A 53 -11.38 -17.80 -16.58
N SER A 54 -11.84 -16.54 -16.61
CA SER A 54 -11.59 -15.68 -17.77
C SER A 54 -10.12 -15.34 -17.93
N MET A 55 -9.35 -15.26 -16.84
CA MET A 55 -7.90 -15.06 -16.90
C MET A 55 -7.17 -16.39 -17.10
N ALA A 56 -7.54 -17.44 -16.37
CA ALA A 56 -6.86 -18.74 -16.40
C ALA A 56 -6.97 -19.47 -17.76
N LYS A 57 -7.96 -19.14 -18.59
CA LYS A 57 -8.06 -19.68 -19.95
C LYS A 57 -7.02 -19.08 -20.91
N GLU A 58 -6.45 -17.93 -20.60
CA GLU A 58 -5.41 -17.27 -21.41
C GLU A 58 -4.03 -17.89 -21.15
N ASP A 59 -3.83 -18.48 -19.96
CA ASP A 59 -2.63 -19.23 -19.62
C ASP A 59 -2.68 -20.66 -20.19
N PRO A 60 -1.70 -21.08 -21.02
CA PRO A 60 -1.72 -22.38 -21.68
C PRO A 60 -1.71 -23.56 -20.70
N ASP A 61 -1.01 -23.43 -19.56
CA ASP A 61 -0.90 -24.48 -18.54
C ASP A 61 -2.20 -24.68 -17.74
N LEU A 62 -2.95 -23.60 -17.53
CA LEU A 62 -4.22 -23.60 -16.78
C LEU A 62 -5.40 -23.95 -17.69
N ALA A 63 -5.37 -23.52 -18.96
CA ALA A 63 -6.37 -23.87 -19.97
C ALA A 63 -6.50 -25.39 -20.14
N ALA A 64 -5.38 -26.12 -20.07
CA ALA A 64 -5.35 -27.59 -20.17
C ALA A 64 -6.18 -28.30 -19.08
N ARG A 65 -6.32 -27.69 -17.90
CA ARG A 65 -7.03 -28.29 -16.75
C ARG A 65 -8.55 -28.14 -16.82
N LYS A 66 -9.09 -27.35 -17.76
CA LYS A 66 -10.52 -26.99 -17.90
C LYS A 66 -11.04 -26.15 -16.72
N GLY A 67 -12.03 -25.30 -16.98
CA GLY A 67 -12.49 -24.31 -15.99
C GLY A 67 -13.10 -24.86 -14.71
N GLY A 68 -13.67 -26.06 -14.76
CA GLY A 68 -14.17 -26.74 -13.55
C GLY A 68 -13.05 -27.08 -12.56
N ALA A 69 -11.89 -27.54 -13.04
CA ALA A 69 -10.77 -27.89 -12.18
C ALA A 69 -10.13 -26.65 -11.53
N VAL A 70 -10.05 -25.54 -12.27
CA VAL A 70 -9.52 -24.27 -11.77
C VAL A 70 -10.39 -23.72 -10.63
N ARG A 71 -11.72 -23.74 -10.81
CA ARG A 71 -12.67 -23.33 -9.76
C ARG A 71 -12.61 -24.24 -8.53
N SER A 72 -12.60 -25.56 -8.73
CA SER A 72 -12.48 -26.53 -7.63
C SER A 72 -11.16 -26.37 -6.87
N HIS A 73 -10.07 -26.05 -7.57
CA HIS A 73 -8.79 -25.77 -6.93
C HIS A 73 -8.83 -24.51 -6.07
N TRP A 74 -9.47 -23.44 -6.56
CA TRP A 74 -9.72 -22.24 -5.77
C TRP A 74 -10.54 -22.52 -4.51
N ASP A 75 -11.66 -23.25 -4.61
CA ASP A 75 -12.49 -23.57 -3.45
C ASP A 75 -11.69 -24.33 -2.37
N ALA A 76 -10.79 -25.23 -2.79
CA ALA A 76 -9.91 -25.95 -1.87
C ALA A 76 -8.86 -25.03 -1.21
N LEU A 77 -8.32 -24.04 -1.93
CA LEU A 77 -7.41 -23.03 -1.40
C LEU A 77 -8.12 -22.08 -0.43
N PHE A 78 -9.30 -21.60 -0.80
CA PHE A 78 -10.12 -20.72 0.03
C PHE A 78 -10.49 -21.39 1.35
N LYS A 79 -10.87 -22.68 1.31
CA LYS A 79 -11.15 -23.47 2.51
C LYS A 79 -9.94 -23.64 3.43
N LYS A 80 -8.72 -23.71 2.87
CA LYS A 80 -7.48 -23.74 3.66
C LYS A 80 -7.22 -22.38 4.31
N LEU A 81 -7.35 -21.29 3.57
CA LEU A 81 -7.17 -19.92 4.06
C LEU A 81 -8.11 -19.59 5.21
N LYS A 82 -9.36 -20.08 5.16
CA LYS A 82 -10.35 -19.87 6.22
C LYS A 82 -10.14 -20.74 7.48
N LYS A 83 -9.30 -21.78 7.40
CA LYS A 83 -9.02 -22.70 8.51
C LYS A 83 -7.72 -22.36 9.26
N SER A 84 -6.83 -21.57 8.65
CA SER A 84 -5.66 -20.97 9.29
C SER A 84 -6.07 -19.81 10.17
#